data_AF-A0A5J4DWG4-F1
#
_entry.id   AF-A0A5J4DWG4-F1
#
_cell.length_a   1.000
_cell.length_b   1.000
_cell.length_c   1.000
_cell.angle_alpha   90.00
_cell.angle_beta   90.00
_cell.angle_gamma   90.00
#
_symmetry.space_group_name_H-M   'P 1'
#
loop_
_entity.id
_entity.type
_entity.pdbx_description
1 polymer ?
#
loop_
_entity_poly.entity_id
_entity_poly.type
_entity_poly.pdbx_seq_one_letter_code
_entity_poly.pdbx_strand_id
1 'polypeptide(L)'
;MVTKTRKTSSKSTTKKKKTTKTSSKKESTPAALLKKVAGVSDSTKILSKEIKAMTKIFSENQKVLVSMKSMIDSVSIALEHIQKQSRQINIIEEDNQKLFSSLNEVRGQSSLVSKINNQTARLQDQIHKITQSQKSSPDIKNLMQKVSDGYESIRNNSKMIMTISERIDSVREDLKRVSTKAESSSGVMSEIGEIRRKIESISGKAEKIESLGGIINNLKQELESVISKASSTSGITDQLEDMKKNIQSLSSRTEEKISGLSSLLNRSDASSSEFHKKTNQIIQELQGIKSSSSKSSEHTSKEVVGLLKLSEYQSNLRMQAESKYGDLKDLEKMATQTTQMVNLFDRLSIESDEKMALPHEVRQWAVSKILDCADRWEIRFTDVFQLLTNQLGRDLLKESIRIKQVRDIFGIRAVDEIRQELNIS
;
A
#
# COMPACT_ATOMS: atom_id res chain seq x y z
N MET A 1 -37.47 43.52 -37.75
CA MET A 1 -38.51 43.15 -38.75
C MET A 1 -38.21 41.73 -39.21
N VAL A 2 -39.08 40.72 -39.21
CA VAL A 2 -40.48 40.55 -38.80
C VAL A 2 -40.60 39.08 -38.39
N THR A 3 -41.29 38.85 -37.29
CA THR A 3 -41.76 37.58 -36.73
C THR A 3 -42.70 36.85 -37.71
N LYS A 4 -42.62 35.52 -37.77
CA LYS A 4 -43.66 34.69 -38.42
C LYS A 4 -44.17 33.62 -37.46
N THR A 5 -45.22 34.01 -36.73
CA THR A 5 -46.14 33.15 -35.99
C THR A 5 -46.94 32.27 -36.95
N ARG A 6 -47.02 30.96 -36.68
CA ARG A 6 -47.93 30.04 -37.38
C ARG A 6 -49.07 29.65 -36.44
N LYS A 7 -50.25 30.23 -36.73
CA LYS A 7 -51.57 29.79 -36.26
C LYS A 7 -51.85 28.38 -36.77
N THR A 8 -52.36 27.50 -35.91
CA THR A 8 -53.15 26.34 -36.32
C THR A 8 -54.47 26.36 -35.57
N SER A 9 -55.52 26.64 -36.34
CA SER A 9 -56.94 26.59 -35.97
C SER A 9 -57.40 25.14 -35.79
N SER A 10 -58.09 24.89 -34.68
CA SER A 10 -58.87 23.68 -34.44
C SER A 10 -60.11 23.65 -35.32
N LYS A 11 -60.40 22.47 -35.89
CA LYS A 11 -61.64 22.18 -36.63
C LYS A 11 -62.54 21.29 -35.76
N SER A 12 -63.81 21.67 -35.73
CA SER A 12 -65.00 21.01 -35.18
C SER A 12 -65.13 19.55 -35.62
N THR A 13 -65.92 18.63 -35.06
CA THR A 13 -67.29 18.60 -34.47
C THR A 13 -67.46 17.12 -34.05
N THR A 14 -68.21 16.66 -33.04
CA THR A 14 -69.68 16.67 -32.92
C THR A 14 -70.02 15.85 -31.67
N LYS A 15 -70.92 16.30 -30.78
CA LYS A 15 -71.81 15.37 -30.07
C LYS A 15 -73.13 16.06 -29.74
N LYS A 16 -74.20 15.33 -30.04
CA LYS A 16 -75.60 15.74 -30.17
C LYS A 16 -76.16 16.47 -28.95
N LYS A 17 -76.84 17.57 -29.24
CA LYS A 17 -77.84 18.25 -28.42
C LYS A 17 -79.04 17.31 -28.24
N LYS A 18 -79.38 16.95 -26.99
CA LYS A 18 -80.69 16.40 -26.64
C LYS A 18 -81.37 17.38 -25.68
N THR A 19 -82.47 17.89 -26.18
CA THR A 19 -83.45 18.82 -25.62
C THR A 19 -83.72 18.70 -24.13
N THR A 20 -83.63 19.84 -23.45
CA THR A 20 -84.20 20.17 -22.15
C THR A 20 -85.70 19.96 -22.16
N LYS A 21 -86.21 19.08 -21.27
CA LYS A 21 -87.59 19.14 -20.78
C LYS A 21 -87.54 19.82 -19.41
N THR A 22 -88.21 20.95 -19.34
CA THR A 22 -88.51 21.73 -18.15
C THR A 22 -89.28 20.89 -17.12
N SER A 23 -88.80 20.84 -15.88
CA SER A 23 -89.63 20.52 -14.73
C SER A 23 -89.19 21.37 -13.53
N SER A 24 -90.04 22.34 -13.21
CA SER A 24 -90.34 22.85 -11.86
C SER A 24 -89.16 23.13 -10.91
N LYS A 25 -88.98 24.43 -10.60
CA LYS A 25 -88.42 24.90 -9.33
C LYS A 25 -89.03 24.07 -8.19
N LYS A 26 -88.24 23.19 -7.58
CA LYS A 26 -88.55 22.57 -6.29
C LYS A 26 -87.46 23.07 -5.36
N GLU A 27 -87.88 23.78 -4.31
CA GLU A 27 -87.02 24.24 -3.24
C GLU A 27 -86.04 23.14 -2.86
N SER A 28 -84.77 23.51 -2.65
CA SER A 28 -83.76 22.57 -2.18
C SER A 28 -84.23 22.03 -0.84
N THR A 29 -84.77 20.83 -0.83
CA THR A 29 -85.16 20.13 0.40
C THR A 29 -83.96 20.13 1.34
N PRO A 30 -84.14 20.30 2.66
CA PRO A 30 -83.05 20.29 3.64
C PRO A 30 -82.07 19.13 3.45
N ALA A 31 -82.55 17.97 2.98
CA ALA A 31 -81.75 16.80 2.62
C ALA A 31 -80.74 17.03 1.46
N ALA A 32 -81.06 17.84 0.45
CA ALA A 32 -80.16 18.15 -0.67
C ALA A 32 -79.05 19.13 -0.25
N LEU A 33 -79.37 20.08 0.64
CA LEU A 33 -78.38 20.96 1.26
C LEU A 33 -77.47 20.18 2.22
N LEU A 34 -78.04 19.29 3.05
CA LEU A 34 -77.27 18.40 3.93
C LEU A 34 -76.31 17.50 3.14
N LYS A 35 -76.71 16.98 1.98
CA LYS A 35 -75.83 16.19 1.12
C LYS A 35 -74.67 17.00 0.52
N LYS A 36 -74.91 18.26 0.13
CA LYS A 36 -73.84 19.18 -0.32
C LYS A 36 -72.91 19.57 0.83
N VAL A 37 -73.47 19.87 2.00
CA VAL A 37 -72.69 20.18 3.22
C VAL A 37 -71.86 18.97 3.65
N ALA A 38 -72.40 17.76 3.56
CA ALA A 38 -71.67 16.52 3.79
C ALA A 38 -70.52 16.35 2.77
N GLY A 39 -70.77 16.58 1.48
CA GLY A 39 -69.72 16.52 0.46
C GLY A 39 -68.61 17.56 0.64
N VAL A 40 -68.95 18.78 1.08
CA VAL A 40 -67.97 19.83 1.44
C VAL A 40 -67.20 19.44 2.71
N SER A 41 -67.87 18.86 3.71
CA SER A 41 -67.23 18.34 4.92
C SER A 41 -66.23 17.22 4.60
N ASP A 42 -66.62 16.27 3.75
CA ASP A 42 -65.74 15.17 3.32
C ASP A 42 -64.57 15.69 2.48
N SER A 43 -64.80 16.65 1.58
CA SER A 43 -63.73 17.31 0.82
C SER A 43 -62.76 18.07 1.74
N THR A 44 -63.27 18.71 2.80
CA THR A 44 -62.45 19.41 3.80
C THR A 44 -61.64 18.43 4.64
N LYS A 45 -62.20 17.27 4.98
CA LYS A 45 -61.48 16.18 5.65
C LYS A 45 -60.37 15.60 4.77
N ILE A 46 -60.62 15.42 3.47
CA ILE A 46 -59.61 14.97 2.50
C ILE A 46 -58.49 16.00 2.40
N LEU A 47 -58.82 17.27 2.19
CA LEU A 47 -57.84 18.36 2.15
C LEU A 47 -57.03 18.45 3.45
N SER A 48 -57.66 18.29 4.62
CA SER A 48 -56.97 18.26 5.92
C SER A 48 -55.98 17.09 6.03
N LYS A 49 -56.36 15.90 5.54
CA LYS A 49 -55.46 14.74 5.47
C LYS A 49 -54.28 15.00 4.53
N GLU A 50 -54.54 15.65 3.40
CA GLU A 50 -53.53 15.97 2.39
C GLU A 50 -52.57 17.07 2.87
N ILE A 51 -53.06 18.08 3.57
CA ILE A 51 -52.23 19.09 4.26
C ILE A 51 -51.35 18.41 5.32
N LYS A 52 -51.88 17.48 6.12
CA LYS A 52 -51.06 16.71 7.08
C LYS A 52 -49.99 15.88 6.38
N ALA A 53 -50.32 15.26 5.24
CA ALA A 53 -49.33 14.54 4.43
C ALA A 53 -48.25 15.50 3.90
N MET A 54 -48.62 16.68 3.40
CA MET A 54 -47.66 17.71 2.98
C MET A 54 -46.77 18.20 4.12
N THR A 55 -47.32 18.44 5.32
CA THR A 55 -46.52 18.84 6.49
C THR A 55 -45.52 17.74 6.87
N LYS A 56 -45.93 16.47 6.77
CA LYS A 56 -45.03 15.34 7.00
C LYS A 56 -43.91 15.31 5.96
N ILE A 57 -44.22 15.48 4.67
CA ILE A 57 -43.23 15.56 3.59
C ILE A 57 -42.26 16.73 3.82
N PHE A 58 -42.75 17.91 4.23
CA PHE A 58 -41.89 19.04 4.57
C PHE A 58 -40.92 18.73 5.72
N SER A 59 -41.41 18.07 6.77
CA SER A 59 -40.57 17.65 7.89
C SER A 59 -39.50 16.62 7.49
N GLU A 60 -39.84 15.70 6.59
CA GLU A 60 -38.89 14.73 6.04
C GLU A 60 -37.85 15.41 5.14
N ASN A 61 -38.27 16.34 4.28
CA ASN A 61 -37.38 17.15 3.46
C ASN A 61 -36.41 17.98 4.31
N GLN A 62 -36.85 18.52 5.46
CA GLN A 62 -35.97 19.21 6.40
C GLN A 62 -34.88 18.29 6.94
N LYS A 63 -35.22 17.03 7.27
CA LYS A 63 -34.24 16.03 7.73
C LYS A 63 -33.23 15.68 6.63
N VAL A 64 -33.68 15.55 5.39
CA VAL A 64 -32.81 15.32 4.23
C VAL A 64 -31.84 16.49 4.07
N LEU A 65 -32.32 17.75 4.15
CA LEU A 65 -31.46 18.94 4.05
C LEU A 65 -30.41 19.00 5.17
N VAL A 66 -30.77 18.67 6.41
CA VAL A 66 -29.82 18.60 7.53
C VAL A 66 -28.77 17.51 7.29
N SER A 67 -29.18 16.36 6.77
CA SER A 67 -28.26 15.28 6.39
C SER A 67 -27.32 15.70 5.26
N MET A 68 -27.82 16.38 4.23
CA MET A 68 -27.00 16.92 3.14
C MET A 68 -26.00 17.96 3.65
N LYS A 69 -26.39 18.83 4.59
CA LYS A 69 -25.46 19.77 5.23
C LYS A 69 -24.33 19.03 5.94
N SER A 70 -24.65 18.03 6.76
CA SER A 70 -23.64 17.23 7.46
C SER A 70 -22.70 16.50 6.47
N MET A 71 -23.24 16.06 5.33
CA MET A 71 -22.45 15.45 4.27
C MET A 71 -21.52 16.47 3.59
N ILE A 72 -21.99 17.67 3.30
CA ILE A 72 -21.18 18.78 2.76
C ILE A 72 -20.07 19.15 3.75
N ASP A 73 -20.38 19.26 5.04
CA ASP A 73 -19.39 19.56 6.08
C ASP A 73 -18.31 18.46 6.13
N SER A 74 -18.70 17.18 6.01
CA SER A 74 -17.77 16.05 5.95
C SER A 74 -16.91 16.06 4.69
N VAL A 75 -17.49 16.39 3.53
CA VAL A 75 -16.75 16.54 2.27
C VAL A 75 -15.77 17.70 2.37
N SER A 76 -16.15 18.82 2.98
CA SER A 76 -15.29 19.99 3.18
C SER A 76 -14.06 19.64 4.03
N ILE A 77 -14.26 18.91 5.13
CA ILE A 77 -13.17 18.42 6.00
C ILE A 77 -12.25 17.46 5.22
N ALA A 78 -12.82 16.54 4.43
CA ALA A 78 -12.03 15.62 3.62
C ALA A 78 -11.19 16.36 2.57
N LEU A 79 -11.74 17.41 1.96
CA LEU A 79 -11.06 18.25 0.97
C LEU A 79 -9.89 19.02 1.59
N GLU A 80 -10.08 19.55 2.80
CA GLU A 80 -9.00 20.21 3.56
C GLU A 80 -7.88 19.22 3.92
N HIS A 81 -8.23 17.98 4.30
CA HIS A 81 -7.26 16.92 4.57
C HIS A 81 -6.47 16.53 3.32
N ILE A 82 -7.14 16.40 2.16
CA ILE A 82 -6.48 16.12 0.87
C ILE A 82 -5.50 17.23 0.50
N GLN A 83 -5.89 18.50 0.69
CA GLN A 83 -5.00 19.64 0.42
C GLN A 83 -3.76 19.63 1.33
N LYS A 84 -3.93 19.33 2.65
CA LYS A 84 -2.80 19.19 3.57
C LYS A 84 -1.87 18.03 3.17
N GLN A 85 -2.43 16.89 2.78
CA GLN A 85 -1.65 15.74 2.30
C GLN A 85 -0.90 16.05 1.00
N SER A 86 -1.51 16.75 0.06
CA SER A 86 -0.83 17.16 -1.17
C SER A 86 0.42 18.02 -0.89
N ARG A 87 0.36 18.93 0.08
CA ARG A 87 1.55 19.71 0.51
C ARG A 87 2.64 18.81 1.11
N GLN A 88 2.26 17.83 1.92
CA GLN A 88 3.23 16.87 2.47
C GLN A 88 3.88 16.01 1.38
N ILE A 89 3.12 15.57 0.37
CA ILE A 89 3.65 14.82 -0.77
C ILE A 89 4.71 15.64 -1.51
N ASN A 90 4.47 16.93 -1.74
CA ASN A 90 5.45 17.79 -2.41
C ASN A 90 6.76 17.90 -1.61
N ILE A 91 6.68 17.98 -0.27
CA ILE A 91 7.88 18.02 0.59
C ILE A 91 8.63 16.69 0.51
N ILE A 92 7.93 15.56 0.55
CA ILE A 92 8.53 14.22 0.43
C ILE A 92 9.18 14.04 -0.94
N GLU A 93 8.58 14.56 -2.00
CA GLU A 93 9.15 14.53 -3.35
C GLU A 93 10.45 15.32 -3.43
N GLU A 94 10.49 16.52 -2.83
CA GLU A 94 11.70 17.34 -2.76
C GLU A 94 12.82 16.65 -1.96
N ASP A 95 12.49 16.04 -0.83
CA ASP A 95 13.44 15.28 -0.02
C ASP A 95 13.96 14.04 -0.75
N ASN A 96 13.10 13.34 -1.51
CA ASN A 96 13.52 12.23 -2.36
C ASN A 96 14.48 12.69 -3.47
N GLN A 97 14.24 13.84 -4.10
CA GLN A 97 15.18 14.38 -5.10
C GLN A 97 16.54 14.73 -4.49
N LYS A 98 16.55 15.29 -3.27
CA LYS A 98 17.80 15.53 -2.51
C LYS A 98 18.51 14.21 -2.22
N LEU A 99 17.80 13.19 -1.70
CA LEU A 99 18.36 11.87 -1.43
C LEU A 99 18.95 11.20 -2.68
N PHE A 100 18.28 11.29 -3.83
CA PHE A 100 18.81 10.77 -5.09
C PHE A 100 20.10 11.48 -5.52
N SER A 101 20.17 12.79 -5.33
CA SER A 101 21.38 13.57 -5.60
C SER A 101 22.54 13.14 -4.69
N SER A 102 22.28 13.04 -3.38
CA SER A 102 23.24 12.55 -2.39
C SER A 102 23.71 11.12 -2.67
N LEU A 103 22.80 10.22 -3.05
CA LEU A 103 23.11 8.84 -3.38
C LEU A 103 24.01 8.75 -4.62
N ASN A 104 23.76 9.62 -5.61
CA ASN A 104 24.57 9.66 -6.82
C ASN A 104 26.00 10.16 -6.52
N GLU A 105 26.16 11.12 -5.61
CA GLU A 105 27.48 11.55 -5.11
C GLU A 105 28.23 10.43 -4.37
N VAL A 106 27.55 9.69 -3.50
CA VAL A 106 28.12 8.53 -2.78
C VAL A 106 28.54 7.43 -3.77
N ARG A 107 27.75 7.20 -4.82
CA ARG A 107 28.11 6.26 -5.90
C ARG A 107 29.36 6.73 -6.66
N GLY A 108 29.51 8.03 -6.90
CA GLY A 108 30.73 8.63 -7.46
C GLY A 108 31.98 8.41 -6.59
N GLN A 109 31.81 8.27 -5.27
CA GLN A 109 32.89 7.96 -4.33
C GLN A 109 33.27 6.47 -4.27
N SER A 110 32.70 5.60 -5.12
CA SER A 110 33.12 4.19 -5.24
C SER A 110 34.63 4.03 -5.50
N SER A 111 35.23 4.97 -6.22
CA SER A 111 36.69 5.01 -6.45
C SER A 111 37.50 5.20 -5.15
N LEU A 112 36.94 5.86 -4.14
CA LEU A 112 37.55 6.05 -2.82
C LEU A 112 37.61 4.73 -2.04
N VAL A 113 36.53 3.94 -2.10
CA VAL A 113 36.46 2.60 -1.46
C VAL A 113 37.53 1.68 -2.04
N SER A 114 37.72 1.70 -3.36
CA SER A 114 38.79 0.93 -4.03
C SER A 114 40.20 1.39 -3.62
N LYS A 115 40.41 2.70 -3.43
CA LYS A 115 41.69 3.26 -2.95
C LYS A 115 41.98 2.87 -1.49
N ILE A 116 40.99 2.95 -0.61
CA ILE A 116 41.10 2.54 0.79
C ILE A 116 41.43 1.05 0.88
N ASN A 117 40.72 0.21 0.12
CA ASN A 117 40.96 -1.23 0.12
C ASN A 117 42.39 -1.59 -0.35
N ASN A 118 42.90 -0.91 -1.38
CA ASN A 118 44.28 -1.09 -1.84
C ASN A 118 45.32 -0.63 -0.81
N GLN A 119 45.06 0.45 -0.06
CA GLN A 119 45.95 0.92 0.99
C GLN A 119 45.99 -0.07 2.18
N THR A 120 44.84 -0.60 2.57
CA THR A 120 44.74 -1.64 3.62
C THR A 120 45.54 -2.89 3.26
N ALA A 121 45.43 -3.36 2.00
CA ALA A 121 46.19 -4.50 1.52
C ALA A 121 47.72 -4.27 1.58
N ARG A 122 48.18 -3.05 1.25
CA ARG A 122 49.60 -2.68 1.33
C ARG A 122 50.12 -2.61 2.76
N LEU A 123 49.33 -2.07 3.69
CA LEU A 123 49.68 -2.03 5.12
C LEU A 123 49.79 -3.42 5.71
N GLN A 124 48.89 -4.33 5.33
CA GLN A 124 48.92 -5.72 5.78
C GLN A 124 50.19 -6.44 5.31
N ASP A 125 50.64 -6.22 4.07
CA ASP A 125 51.88 -6.77 3.54
C ASP A 125 53.14 -6.22 4.25
N GLN A 126 53.14 -4.93 4.60
CA GLN A 126 54.22 -4.32 5.39
C GLN A 126 54.27 -4.87 6.82
N ILE A 127 53.13 -5.04 7.49
CA ILE A 127 53.05 -5.67 8.81
C ILE A 127 53.56 -7.11 8.75
N HIS A 128 53.24 -7.85 7.67
CA HIS A 128 53.71 -9.22 7.49
C HIS A 128 55.24 -9.28 7.32
N LYS A 129 55.83 -8.37 6.53
CA LYS A 129 57.29 -8.26 6.37
C LYS A 129 58.01 -7.92 7.68
N ILE A 130 57.47 -7.00 8.48
CA ILE A 130 58.02 -6.67 9.81
C ILE A 130 57.96 -7.90 10.72
N THR A 131 56.83 -8.61 10.74
CA THR A 131 56.64 -9.81 11.56
C THR A 131 57.57 -10.96 11.15
N GLN A 132 57.86 -11.11 9.86
CA GLN A 132 58.76 -12.14 9.34
C GLN A 132 60.23 -11.81 9.61
N SER A 133 60.61 -10.53 9.54
CA SER A 133 61.97 -10.04 9.86
C SER A 133 62.35 -10.20 11.34
N GLN A 134 61.37 -10.32 12.24
CA GLN A 134 61.60 -10.55 13.68
C GLN A 134 61.81 -12.02 14.06
N LYS A 135 61.51 -12.98 13.16
CA LYS A 135 61.65 -14.43 13.45
C LYS A 135 63.01 -15.03 13.03
N SER A 136 63.89 -14.28 12.35
CA SER A 136 65.08 -14.83 11.69
C SER A 136 66.44 -14.35 12.23
N SER A 137 66.57 -13.89 13.49
CA SER A 137 67.88 -13.49 14.06
C SER A 137 68.33 -14.38 15.23
N PRO A 138 69.40 -15.20 15.08
CA PRO A 138 69.96 -16.07 16.11
C PRO A 138 71.15 -15.46 16.89
N ASP A 139 71.43 -14.16 16.82
CA ASP A 139 72.67 -13.57 17.37
C ASP A 139 72.60 -13.03 18.82
N ILE A 140 71.41 -12.95 19.43
CA ILE A 140 71.26 -12.33 20.77
C ILE A 140 71.81 -13.22 21.90
N LYS A 141 71.84 -14.55 21.74
CA LYS A 141 72.35 -15.48 22.77
C LYS A 141 73.88 -15.50 22.88
N ASN A 142 74.60 -15.34 21.77
CA ASN A 142 76.07 -15.31 21.77
C ASN A 142 76.62 -14.01 22.39
N LEU A 143 75.87 -12.90 22.25
CA LEU A 143 76.22 -11.61 22.85
C LEU A 143 76.08 -11.64 24.37
N MET A 144 75.03 -12.28 24.90
CA MET A 144 74.83 -12.38 26.36
C MET A 144 75.91 -13.21 27.07
N GLN A 145 76.42 -14.29 26.44
CA GLN A 145 77.50 -15.10 27.02
C GLN A 145 78.81 -14.31 27.11
N LYS A 146 79.20 -13.59 26.04
CA LYS A 146 80.41 -12.74 26.03
C LYS A 146 80.33 -11.57 27.03
N VAL A 147 79.13 -11.04 27.26
CA VAL A 147 78.90 -9.99 28.27
C VAL A 147 79.04 -10.55 29.70
N SER A 148 78.62 -11.79 29.93
CA SER A 148 78.78 -12.47 31.23
C SER A 148 80.26 -12.76 31.55
N ASP A 149 81.03 -13.27 30.60
CA ASP A 149 82.46 -13.57 30.78
C ASP A 149 83.30 -12.27 30.97
N GLY A 150 82.87 -11.18 30.34
CA GLY A 150 83.44 -9.84 30.54
C GLY A 150 83.19 -9.28 31.95
N TYR A 151 82.07 -9.63 32.59
CA TYR A 151 81.72 -9.14 33.93
C TYR A 151 82.65 -9.70 35.02
N GLU A 152 83.05 -10.97 34.94
CA GLU A 152 84.01 -11.58 35.86
C GLU A 152 85.43 -11.00 35.70
N SER A 153 85.84 -10.72 34.45
CA SER A 153 87.12 -10.07 34.16
C SER A 153 87.18 -8.62 34.65
N ILE A 154 86.07 -7.87 34.54
CA ILE A 154 85.95 -6.49 35.07
C ILE A 154 86.03 -6.50 36.61
N ARG A 155 85.44 -7.50 37.27
CA ARG A 155 85.51 -7.64 38.73
C ARG A 155 86.91 -7.99 39.23
N ASN A 156 87.65 -8.82 38.50
CA ASN A 156 89.04 -9.14 38.83
C ASN A 156 89.98 -7.94 38.62
N ASN A 157 89.82 -7.23 37.49
CA ASN A 157 90.54 -5.98 37.22
C ASN A 157 90.22 -4.88 38.24
N SER A 158 88.98 -4.81 38.74
CA SER A 158 88.59 -3.87 39.79
C SER A 158 89.34 -4.09 41.11
N LYS A 159 89.66 -5.33 41.48
CA LYS A 159 90.48 -5.65 42.66
C LYS A 159 91.93 -5.18 42.49
N MET A 160 92.49 -5.36 41.29
CA MET A 160 93.84 -4.90 40.95
C MET A 160 93.92 -3.35 40.87
N ILE A 161 92.89 -2.69 40.35
CA ILE A 161 92.75 -1.23 40.32
C ILE A 161 92.72 -0.63 41.74
N MET A 162 92.10 -1.30 42.70
CA MET A 162 92.05 -0.85 44.09
C MET A 162 93.45 -0.83 44.74
N THR A 163 94.31 -1.81 44.43
CA THR A 163 95.72 -1.86 44.90
C THR A 163 96.62 -0.88 44.14
N ILE A 164 96.28 -0.55 42.89
CA ILE A 164 96.98 0.44 42.07
C ILE A 164 96.61 1.87 42.52
N SER A 165 95.38 2.11 42.99
CA SER A 165 94.95 3.40 43.55
C SER A 165 95.75 3.83 44.78
N GLU A 166 96.08 2.92 45.70
CA GLU A 166 96.93 3.22 46.87
C GLU A 166 98.37 3.61 46.49
N ARG A 167 98.88 3.14 45.35
CA ARG A 167 100.18 3.55 44.76
C ARG A 167 100.07 4.84 43.94
N ILE A 168 98.91 5.15 43.38
CA ILE A 168 98.66 6.35 42.56
C ILE A 168 98.59 7.62 43.42
N ASP A 169 98.11 7.55 44.66
CA ASP A 169 98.05 8.73 45.54
C ASP A 169 99.44 9.27 45.93
N SER A 170 100.48 8.42 45.98
CA SER A 170 101.86 8.89 46.22
C SER A 170 102.49 9.50 44.97
N VAL A 171 102.17 8.99 43.78
CA VAL A 171 102.67 9.50 42.49
C VAL A 171 101.96 10.80 42.08
N ARG A 172 100.71 11.00 42.52
CA ARG A 172 99.89 12.19 42.28
C ARG A 172 100.44 13.47 42.92
N GLU A 173 101.14 13.35 44.04
CA GLU A 173 101.74 14.50 44.73
C GLU A 173 103.01 14.99 44.00
N ASP A 174 103.79 14.07 43.42
CA ASP A 174 104.99 14.38 42.63
C ASP A 174 104.66 14.93 41.23
N LEU A 175 103.57 14.45 40.61
CA LEU A 175 103.14 14.86 39.26
C LEU A 175 102.52 16.27 39.22
N LYS A 176 102.04 16.78 40.36
CA LYS A 176 101.41 18.11 40.48
C LYS A 176 102.41 19.27 40.34
N ARG A 177 103.72 19.01 40.45
CA ARG A 177 104.78 20.03 40.40
C ARG A 177 105.47 20.18 39.04
N VAL A 178 105.43 19.17 38.15
CA VAL A 178 106.30 19.14 36.96
C VAL A 178 105.59 19.44 35.64
N SER A 179 104.28 19.20 35.49
CA SER A 179 103.60 19.33 34.17
C SER A 179 102.59 20.48 34.09
N THR A 180 103.07 21.68 34.40
CA THR A 180 102.60 22.90 33.78
C THR A 180 102.67 22.78 32.24
N LYS A 181 101.52 23.01 31.58
CA LYS A 181 101.40 23.96 30.46
C LYS A 181 101.67 23.53 28.99
N ALA A 182 101.68 22.25 28.58
CA ALA A 182 101.97 21.93 27.16
C ALA A 182 101.02 21.00 26.35
N GLU A 183 100.09 20.21 26.92
CA GLU A 183 99.39 19.15 26.11
C GLU A 183 97.85 19.13 26.15
N SER A 184 97.18 20.13 26.72
CA SER A 184 95.71 20.14 26.92
C SER A 184 94.85 20.38 25.66
N SER A 185 95.41 20.41 24.45
CA SER A 185 94.66 20.73 23.23
C SER A 185 94.08 19.52 22.49
N SER A 186 94.61 18.30 22.71
CA SER A 186 94.20 17.10 21.97
C SER A 186 92.92 16.45 22.53
N GLY A 187 92.80 16.33 23.86
CA GLY A 187 91.64 15.72 24.51
C GLY A 187 90.35 16.52 24.35
N VAL A 188 90.43 17.85 24.43
CA VAL A 188 89.29 18.77 24.23
C VAL A 188 88.70 18.62 22.82
N MET A 189 89.53 18.33 21.82
CA MET A 189 89.09 18.15 20.43
C MET A 189 88.30 16.85 20.24
N SER A 190 88.66 15.79 20.97
CA SER A 190 87.94 14.51 20.97
C SER A 190 86.57 14.61 21.65
N GLU A 191 86.50 15.29 22.80
CA GLU A 191 85.25 15.54 23.52
C GLU A 191 84.29 16.43 22.70
N ILE A 192 84.82 17.47 22.03
CA ILE A 192 84.06 18.29 21.08
C ILE A 192 83.52 17.45 19.91
N GLY A 193 84.30 16.48 19.41
CA GLY A 193 83.86 15.54 18.39
C GLY A 193 82.71 14.64 18.85
N GLU A 194 82.70 14.21 20.10
CA GLU A 194 81.59 13.44 20.70
C GLU A 194 80.34 14.29 20.92
N ILE A 195 80.50 15.51 21.44
CA ILE A 195 79.40 16.46 21.63
C ILE A 195 78.75 16.78 20.28
N ARG A 196 79.55 17.01 19.24
CA ARG A 196 79.06 17.25 17.88
C ARG A 196 78.24 16.07 17.35
N ARG A 197 78.71 14.83 17.55
CA ARG A 197 77.94 13.61 17.17
C ARG A 197 76.62 13.49 17.92
N LYS A 198 76.57 13.85 19.21
CA LYS A 198 75.32 13.87 19.99
C LYS A 198 74.37 14.97 19.49
N ILE A 199 74.87 16.15 19.17
CA ILE A 199 74.08 17.25 18.60
C ILE A 199 73.51 16.86 17.23
N GLU A 200 74.30 16.23 16.36
CA GLU A 200 73.83 15.72 15.06
C GLU A 200 72.70 14.69 15.23
N SER A 201 72.86 13.77 16.19
CA SER A 201 71.82 12.78 16.51
C SER A 201 70.56 13.42 17.11
N ILE A 202 70.69 14.52 17.87
CA ILE A 202 69.55 15.27 18.41
C ILE A 202 68.85 16.04 17.29
N SER A 203 69.61 16.64 16.37
CA SER A 203 69.09 17.31 15.19
C SER A 203 68.24 16.36 14.34
N GLY A 204 68.75 15.17 14.03
CA GLY A 204 67.98 14.16 13.30
C GLY A 204 66.76 13.62 14.06
N LYS A 205 66.71 13.74 15.39
CA LYS A 205 65.50 13.43 16.19
C LYS A 205 64.50 14.59 16.17
N ALA A 206 64.96 15.84 16.16
CA ALA A 206 64.13 17.03 16.07
C ALA A 206 63.36 17.08 14.74
N GLU A 207 64.01 16.74 13.62
CA GLU A 207 63.35 16.62 12.30
C GLU A 207 62.21 15.59 12.31
N LYS A 208 62.40 14.45 12.99
CA LYS A 208 61.33 13.44 13.15
C LYS A 208 60.18 13.95 14.01
N ILE A 209 60.46 14.79 15.01
CA ILE A 209 59.43 15.42 15.85
C ILE A 209 58.61 16.43 15.04
N GLU A 210 59.24 17.18 14.15
CA GLU A 210 58.54 18.09 13.23
C GLU A 210 57.60 17.33 12.29
N SER A 211 58.05 16.19 11.75
CA SER A 211 57.19 15.28 10.97
C SER A 211 56.01 14.72 11.78
N LEU A 212 56.20 14.40 13.08
CA LEU A 212 55.12 13.96 13.97
C LEU A 212 54.09 15.08 14.22
N GLY A 213 54.51 16.35 14.25
CA GLY A 213 53.60 17.49 14.38
C GLY A 213 52.58 17.57 13.23
N GLY A 214 53.01 17.28 12.00
CA GLY A 214 52.12 17.19 10.85
C GLY A 214 51.07 16.07 10.98
N ILE A 215 51.48 14.91 11.49
CA ILE A 215 50.58 13.77 11.74
C ILE A 215 49.55 14.13 12.82
N ILE A 216 49.97 14.79 13.89
CA ILE A 216 49.08 15.23 14.98
C ILE A 216 48.01 16.22 14.46
N ASN A 217 48.40 17.15 13.58
CA ASN A 217 47.44 18.08 12.99
C ASN A 217 46.42 17.37 12.08
N ASN A 218 46.86 16.38 11.30
CA ASN A 218 45.94 15.56 10.49
C ASN A 218 44.98 14.76 11.36
N LEU A 219 45.47 14.12 12.43
CA LEU A 219 44.63 13.40 13.39
C LEU A 219 43.62 14.32 14.08
N LYS A 220 44.00 15.56 14.40
CA LYS A 220 43.08 16.55 14.97
C LYS A 220 41.95 16.90 13.99
N GLN A 221 42.26 17.09 12.71
CA GLN A 221 41.24 17.36 11.69
C GLN A 221 40.32 16.15 11.47
N GLU A 222 40.86 14.93 11.44
CA GLU A 222 40.05 13.72 11.33
C GLU A 222 39.13 13.56 12.53
N LEU A 223 39.60 13.85 13.75
CA LEU A 223 38.79 13.80 14.97
C LEU A 223 37.62 14.79 14.92
N GLU A 224 37.86 16.04 14.51
CA GLU A 224 36.80 17.05 14.32
C GLU A 224 35.76 16.58 13.29
N SER A 225 36.20 15.97 12.18
CA SER A 225 35.30 15.37 11.19
C SER A 225 34.47 14.21 11.74
N VAL A 226 35.04 13.39 12.62
CA VAL A 226 34.31 12.30 13.29
C VAL A 226 33.30 12.87 14.28
N ILE A 227 33.66 13.92 15.04
CA ILE A 227 32.75 14.59 15.98
C ILE A 227 31.55 15.17 15.23
N SER A 228 31.76 15.83 14.09
CA SER A 228 30.66 16.39 13.27
C SER A 228 29.74 15.30 12.68
N LYS A 229 30.31 14.16 12.27
CA LYS A 229 29.53 13.00 11.81
C LYS A 229 28.76 12.35 12.95
N ALA A 230 29.33 12.27 14.15
CA ALA A 230 28.66 11.74 15.33
C ALA A 230 27.46 12.62 15.74
N SER A 231 27.58 13.95 15.64
CA SER A 231 26.45 14.87 15.88
C SER A 231 25.35 14.76 14.81
N SER A 232 25.71 14.44 13.56
CA SER A 232 24.70 14.11 12.53
C SER A 232 23.95 12.81 12.84
N THR A 233 24.58 11.88 13.56
CA THR A 233 23.98 10.60 13.95
C THR A 233 22.88 10.77 15.00
N SER A 234 22.99 11.76 15.91
CA SER A 234 21.91 12.04 16.86
C SER A 234 20.64 12.56 16.17
N GLY A 235 20.78 13.37 15.11
CA GLY A 235 19.65 13.83 14.31
C GLY A 235 18.91 12.69 13.59
N ILE A 236 19.63 11.64 13.18
CA ILE A 236 19.03 10.42 12.60
C ILE A 236 18.17 9.70 13.65
N THR A 237 18.61 9.65 14.92
CA THR A 237 17.85 9.04 16.00
C THR A 237 16.52 9.75 16.25
N ASP A 238 16.52 11.09 16.24
CA ASP A 238 15.29 11.88 16.42
C ASP A 238 14.32 11.66 15.25
N GLN A 239 14.83 11.66 14.01
CA GLN A 239 14.03 11.34 12.82
C GLN A 239 13.43 9.92 12.89
N LEU A 240 14.18 8.95 13.42
CA LEU A 240 13.70 7.58 13.59
C LEU A 240 12.54 7.50 14.58
N GLU A 241 12.60 8.22 15.70
CA GLU A 241 11.51 8.27 16.69
C GLU A 241 10.26 8.95 16.12
N ASP A 242 10.40 10.01 15.33
CA ASP A 242 9.26 10.63 14.67
C ASP A 242 8.64 9.75 13.58
N MET A 243 9.47 9.05 12.79
CA MET A 243 8.99 8.02 11.86
C MET A 243 8.22 6.92 12.57
N LYS A 244 8.72 6.45 13.72
CA LYS A 244 8.06 5.42 14.54
C LYS A 244 6.70 5.89 15.04
N LYS A 245 6.56 7.13 15.54
CA LYS A 245 5.26 7.71 15.92
C LYS A 245 4.29 7.78 14.73
N ASN A 246 4.76 8.20 13.57
CA ASN A 246 3.94 8.26 12.35
C ASN A 246 3.45 6.88 11.91
N ILE A 247 4.31 5.87 11.94
CA ILE A 247 3.95 4.47 11.65
C ILE A 247 2.90 3.97 12.64
N GLN A 248 3.06 4.26 13.94
CA GLN A 248 2.10 3.85 14.95
C GLN A 248 0.72 4.50 14.74
N SER A 249 0.68 5.79 14.42
CA SER A 249 -0.56 6.52 14.08
C SER A 249 -1.26 5.95 12.84
N LEU A 250 -0.49 5.63 11.78
CA LEU A 250 -1.01 4.98 10.58
C LEU A 250 -1.58 3.59 10.87
N SER A 251 -0.94 2.82 11.75
CA SER A 251 -1.43 1.51 12.17
C SER A 251 -2.79 1.61 12.85
N SER A 252 -2.92 2.49 13.85
CA SER A 252 -4.18 2.68 14.57
C SER A 252 -5.32 3.15 13.66
N ARG A 253 -5.05 4.08 12.74
CA ARG A 253 -6.05 4.54 11.76
C ARG A 253 -6.47 3.43 10.78
N THR A 254 -5.55 2.52 10.46
CA THR A 254 -5.85 1.37 9.60
C THR A 254 -6.72 0.35 10.33
N GLU A 255 -6.41 0.04 11.59
CA GLU A 255 -7.23 -0.83 12.46
C GLU A 255 -8.66 -0.30 12.64
N GLU A 256 -8.81 1.02 12.84
CA GLU A 256 -10.12 1.66 12.95
C GLU A 256 -10.93 1.50 11.66
N LYS A 257 -10.31 1.75 10.49
CA LYS A 257 -10.97 1.56 9.18
C LYS A 257 -11.36 0.11 8.92
N ILE A 258 -10.49 -0.84 9.26
CA ILE A 258 -10.78 -2.28 9.13
C ILE A 258 -11.96 -2.66 10.02
N SER A 259 -11.98 -2.15 11.26
CA SER A 259 -13.10 -2.37 12.19
C SER A 259 -14.42 -1.78 11.66
N GLY A 260 -14.36 -0.56 11.11
CA GLY A 260 -15.51 0.07 10.46
C GLY A 260 -16.04 -0.74 9.27
N LEU A 261 -15.16 -1.18 8.37
CA LEU A 261 -15.52 -2.03 7.23
C LEU A 261 -16.10 -3.38 7.67
N SER A 262 -15.51 -4.01 8.69
CA SER A 262 -16.01 -5.26 9.26
C SER A 262 -17.44 -5.11 9.79
N SER A 263 -17.74 -4.01 10.48
CA SER A 263 -19.10 -3.74 10.96
C SER A 263 -20.12 -3.55 9.82
N LEU A 264 -19.72 -2.89 8.73
CA LEU A 264 -20.58 -2.70 7.56
C LEU A 264 -20.82 -4.02 6.81
N LEU A 265 -19.78 -4.85 6.69
CA LEU A 265 -19.87 -6.17 6.07
C LEU A 265 -20.83 -7.07 6.85
N ASN A 266 -20.67 -7.15 8.18
CA ASN A 266 -21.56 -7.93 9.04
C ASN A 266 -23.03 -7.48 8.93
N ARG A 267 -23.27 -6.15 8.85
CA ARG A 267 -24.62 -5.62 8.66
C ARG A 267 -25.20 -5.95 7.28
N SER A 268 -24.36 -5.93 6.25
CA SER A 268 -24.73 -6.33 4.89
C SER A 268 -25.12 -7.81 4.84
N ASP A 269 -24.31 -8.68 5.43
CA ASP A 269 -24.57 -10.12 5.48
C ASP A 269 -25.84 -10.45 6.28
N ALA A 270 -26.06 -9.76 7.40
CA ALA A 270 -27.31 -9.88 8.17
C ALA A 270 -28.53 -9.48 7.33
N SER A 271 -28.46 -8.35 6.62
CA SER A 271 -29.55 -7.89 5.75
C SER A 271 -29.83 -8.86 4.60
N SER A 272 -28.78 -9.41 3.98
CA SER A 272 -28.91 -10.41 2.92
C SER A 272 -29.56 -11.69 3.44
N SER A 273 -29.11 -12.20 4.59
CA SER A 273 -29.69 -13.38 5.24
C SER A 273 -31.17 -13.18 5.59
N GLU A 274 -31.55 -12.02 6.14
CA GLU A 274 -32.95 -11.68 6.40
C GLU A 274 -33.80 -11.65 5.13
N PHE A 275 -33.26 -11.09 4.04
CA PHE A 275 -33.94 -11.07 2.75
C PHE A 275 -34.22 -12.49 2.23
N HIS A 276 -33.23 -13.39 2.29
CA HIS A 276 -33.41 -14.79 1.92
C HIS A 276 -34.44 -15.52 2.80
N LYS A 277 -34.42 -15.30 4.12
CA LYS A 277 -35.41 -15.86 5.04
C LYS A 277 -36.83 -15.42 4.70
N LYS A 278 -37.05 -14.11 4.50
CA LYS A 278 -38.36 -13.56 4.13
C LYS A 278 -38.82 -14.07 2.76
N THR A 279 -37.91 -14.15 1.80
CA THR A 279 -38.21 -14.70 0.46
C THR A 279 -38.65 -16.16 0.55
N ASN A 280 -37.95 -16.98 1.32
CA ASN A 280 -38.33 -18.39 1.52
C ASN A 280 -39.67 -18.53 2.23
N GLN A 281 -39.95 -17.70 3.24
CA GLN A 281 -41.24 -17.69 3.92
C GLN A 281 -42.38 -17.32 2.96
N ILE A 282 -42.22 -16.29 2.14
CA ILE A 282 -43.22 -15.89 1.13
C ILE A 282 -43.46 -17.04 0.14
N ILE A 283 -42.40 -17.72 -0.31
CA ILE A 283 -42.54 -18.88 -1.21
C ILE A 283 -43.33 -20.01 -0.54
N GLN A 284 -43.09 -20.28 0.75
CA GLN A 284 -43.81 -21.31 1.49
C GLN A 284 -45.30 -20.96 1.68
N GLU A 285 -45.61 -19.69 2.00
CA GLU A 285 -46.98 -19.20 2.10
C GLU A 285 -47.72 -19.28 0.74
N LEU A 286 -47.03 -18.93 -0.36
CA LEU A 286 -47.57 -19.06 -1.72
C LEU A 286 -47.83 -20.52 -2.13
N GLN A 287 -46.97 -21.45 -1.70
CA GLN A 287 -47.20 -22.88 -1.88
C GLN A 287 -48.36 -23.39 -1.01
N GLY A 288 -48.57 -22.85 0.18
CA GLY A 288 -49.73 -23.15 1.03
C GLY A 288 -51.06 -22.71 0.42
N ILE A 289 -51.07 -21.56 -0.29
CA ILE A 289 -52.25 -21.07 -1.02
C ILE A 289 -52.58 -21.95 -2.23
N LYS A 290 -51.58 -22.65 -2.81
CA LYS A 290 -51.76 -23.58 -3.94
C LYS A 290 -52.68 -24.76 -3.62
N SER A 291 -52.69 -25.25 -2.38
CA SER A 291 -53.48 -26.44 -2.00
C SER A 291 -54.97 -26.16 -1.79
N SER A 292 -55.38 -24.89 -1.76
CA SER A 292 -56.72 -24.46 -1.31
C SER A 292 -57.43 -23.48 -2.26
N SER A 293 -56.92 -23.27 -3.50
CA SER A 293 -57.39 -22.19 -4.37
C SER A 293 -57.74 -22.59 -5.82
N SER A 294 -58.41 -21.69 -6.56
CA SER A 294 -58.85 -21.88 -7.95
C SER A 294 -57.68 -21.84 -8.95
N LYS A 295 -57.84 -22.45 -10.14
CA LYS A 295 -56.81 -22.48 -11.22
C LYS A 295 -56.19 -21.12 -11.55
N SER A 296 -56.96 -20.02 -11.46
CA SER A 296 -56.45 -18.67 -11.70
C SER A 296 -55.50 -18.17 -10.61
N SER A 297 -55.72 -18.56 -9.35
CA SER A 297 -54.85 -18.22 -8.22
C SER A 297 -53.56 -19.04 -8.23
N GLU A 298 -53.65 -20.29 -8.69
CA GLU A 298 -52.48 -21.15 -8.91
C GLU A 298 -51.54 -20.58 -9.98
N HIS A 299 -52.08 -19.98 -11.05
CA HIS A 299 -51.29 -19.31 -12.08
C HIS A 299 -50.50 -18.12 -11.52
N THR A 300 -51.19 -17.20 -10.84
CA THR A 300 -50.55 -16.01 -10.24
C THR A 300 -49.51 -16.38 -9.19
N SER A 301 -49.74 -17.44 -8.39
CA SER A 301 -48.76 -17.93 -7.42
C SER A 301 -47.48 -18.45 -8.09
N LYS A 302 -47.60 -19.19 -9.21
CA LYS A 302 -46.45 -19.69 -9.99
C LYS A 302 -45.62 -18.55 -10.61
N GLU A 303 -46.29 -17.53 -11.15
CA GLU A 303 -45.61 -16.33 -11.68
C GLU A 303 -44.83 -15.58 -10.60
N VAL A 304 -45.44 -15.37 -9.42
CA VAL A 304 -44.78 -14.69 -8.29
C VAL A 304 -43.59 -15.52 -7.78
N VAL A 305 -43.72 -16.84 -7.69
CA VAL A 305 -42.60 -17.74 -7.32
C VAL A 305 -41.47 -17.66 -8.35
N GLY A 306 -41.80 -17.62 -9.65
CA GLY A 306 -40.82 -17.45 -10.73
C GLY A 306 -40.05 -16.12 -10.61
N LEU A 307 -40.75 -15.02 -10.37
CA LEU A 307 -40.13 -13.69 -10.17
C LEU A 307 -39.24 -13.62 -8.93
N LEU A 308 -39.65 -14.24 -7.82
CA LEU A 308 -38.85 -14.29 -6.59
C LEU A 308 -37.56 -15.11 -6.80
N LYS A 309 -37.67 -16.27 -7.45
CA LYS A 309 -36.50 -17.11 -7.77
C LYS A 309 -35.57 -16.43 -8.77
N LEU A 310 -36.12 -15.68 -9.73
CA LEU A 310 -35.34 -14.86 -10.66
C LEU A 310 -34.57 -13.75 -9.93
N SER A 311 -35.22 -13.07 -8.99
CA SER A 311 -34.57 -12.03 -8.17
C SER A 311 -33.44 -12.62 -7.30
N GLU A 312 -33.68 -13.76 -6.66
CA GLU A 312 -32.66 -14.49 -5.90
C GLU A 312 -31.46 -14.88 -6.77
N TYR A 313 -31.71 -15.43 -7.95
CA TYR A 313 -30.70 -15.79 -8.91
C TYR A 313 -29.87 -14.57 -9.36
N GLN A 314 -30.53 -13.48 -9.76
CA GLN A 314 -29.85 -12.25 -10.20
C GLN A 314 -29.00 -11.62 -9.09
N SER A 315 -29.48 -11.66 -7.85
CA SER A 315 -28.73 -11.16 -6.69
C SER A 315 -27.46 -12.00 -6.45
N ASN A 316 -27.59 -13.32 -6.44
CA ASN A 316 -26.46 -14.24 -6.26
C ASN A 316 -25.40 -14.07 -7.36
N LEU A 317 -25.81 -13.99 -8.63
CA LEU A 317 -24.87 -13.81 -9.73
C LEU A 317 -24.14 -12.47 -9.64
N ARG A 318 -24.83 -11.39 -9.24
CA ARG A 318 -24.22 -10.07 -9.06
C ARG A 318 -23.21 -10.09 -7.91
N MET A 319 -23.55 -10.70 -6.77
CA MET A 319 -22.66 -10.81 -5.62
C MET A 319 -21.39 -11.60 -5.95
N GLN A 320 -21.51 -12.70 -6.70
CA GLN A 320 -20.34 -13.46 -7.17
C GLN A 320 -19.49 -12.67 -8.17
N ALA A 321 -20.14 -11.91 -9.07
CA ALA A 321 -19.44 -11.10 -10.08
C ALA A 321 -18.75 -9.84 -9.52
N GLU A 322 -19.09 -9.42 -8.31
CA GLU A 322 -18.43 -8.31 -7.62
C GLU A 322 -17.09 -8.72 -7.00
N SER A 323 -16.79 -10.02 -6.90
CA SER A 323 -15.50 -10.49 -6.38
C SER A 323 -14.33 -10.06 -7.28
N LYS A 324 -13.26 -9.58 -6.66
CA LYS A 324 -12.01 -9.21 -7.36
C LYS A 324 -11.16 -10.42 -7.75
N TYR A 325 -11.29 -11.52 -7.02
CA TYR A 325 -10.56 -12.76 -7.24
C TYR A 325 -11.56 -13.92 -7.30
N GLY A 326 -11.31 -14.89 -8.15
CA GLY A 326 -12.14 -16.09 -8.27
C GLY A 326 -11.45 -17.13 -9.13
N ASP A 327 -11.87 -18.38 -8.96
CA ASP A 327 -11.32 -19.52 -9.68
C ASP A 327 -12.34 -20.09 -10.68
N LEU A 328 -11.87 -21.01 -11.53
CA LEU A 328 -12.72 -21.74 -12.48
C LEU A 328 -13.94 -22.39 -11.80
N LYS A 329 -13.79 -22.84 -10.54
CA LYS A 329 -14.88 -23.43 -9.74
C LYS A 329 -15.99 -22.43 -9.41
N ASP A 330 -15.66 -21.16 -9.25
CA ASP A 330 -16.65 -20.11 -9.00
C ASP A 330 -17.46 -19.83 -10.28
N LEU A 331 -16.80 -19.83 -11.44
CA LEU A 331 -17.49 -19.77 -12.73
C LEU A 331 -18.38 -21.00 -12.95
N GLU A 332 -17.93 -22.18 -12.55
CA GLU A 332 -18.72 -23.42 -12.65
C GLU A 332 -20.00 -23.31 -11.82
N LYS A 333 -19.90 -22.74 -10.62
CA LYS A 333 -21.06 -22.50 -9.76
C LYS A 333 -22.04 -21.51 -10.40
N MET A 334 -21.56 -20.42 -10.99
CA MET A 334 -22.40 -19.45 -11.71
C MET A 334 -23.08 -20.07 -12.94
N ALA A 335 -22.36 -20.89 -13.70
CA ALA A 335 -22.87 -21.62 -14.85
C ALA A 335 -23.96 -22.63 -14.44
N THR A 336 -23.69 -23.42 -13.38
CA THR A 336 -24.64 -24.39 -12.82
C THR A 336 -25.92 -23.71 -12.34
N GLN A 337 -25.82 -22.58 -11.63
CA GLN A 337 -26.97 -21.79 -11.18
C GLN A 337 -27.80 -21.27 -12.36
N THR A 338 -27.14 -20.87 -13.45
CA THR A 338 -27.80 -20.40 -14.67
C THR A 338 -28.62 -21.52 -15.32
N THR A 339 -28.05 -22.72 -15.45
CA THR A 339 -28.75 -23.90 -15.98
C THR A 339 -29.92 -24.32 -15.08
N GLN A 340 -29.73 -24.33 -13.76
CA GLN A 340 -30.80 -24.62 -12.81
C GLN A 340 -31.97 -23.63 -12.94
N MET A 341 -31.68 -22.35 -13.17
CA MET A 341 -32.71 -21.33 -13.32
C MET A 341 -33.48 -21.47 -14.64
N VAL A 342 -32.80 -21.79 -15.74
CA VAL A 342 -33.43 -22.10 -17.03
C VAL A 342 -34.39 -23.29 -16.88
N ASN A 343 -33.90 -24.39 -16.30
CA ASN A 343 -34.71 -25.59 -16.07
C ASN A 343 -35.92 -25.34 -15.16
N LEU A 344 -35.79 -24.46 -14.16
CA LEU A 344 -36.88 -24.07 -13.28
C LEU A 344 -37.98 -23.34 -14.05
N PHE A 345 -37.62 -22.37 -14.89
CA PHE A 345 -38.58 -21.62 -15.70
C PHE A 345 -39.21 -22.48 -16.79
N ASP A 346 -38.47 -23.39 -17.41
CA ASP A 346 -39.02 -24.32 -18.39
C ASP A 346 -40.06 -25.24 -17.74
N ARG A 347 -39.78 -25.74 -16.52
CA ARG A 347 -40.76 -26.51 -15.73
C ARG A 347 -41.99 -25.68 -15.39
N LEU A 348 -41.80 -24.46 -14.90
CA LEU A 348 -42.91 -23.57 -14.57
C LEU A 348 -43.77 -23.27 -15.80
N SER A 349 -43.15 -23.04 -16.97
CA SER A 349 -43.84 -22.80 -18.24
C SER A 349 -44.66 -24.00 -18.71
N ILE A 350 -44.17 -25.23 -18.52
CA ILE A 350 -44.93 -26.45 -18.83
C ILE A 350 -46.11 -26.62 -17.87
N GLU A 351 -45.93 -26.30 -16.59
CA GLU A 351 -46.96 -26.44 -15.56
C GLU A 351 -48.06 -25.35 -15.60
N SER A 352 -47.82 -24.22 -16.28
CA SER A 352 -48.77 -23.10 -16.40
C SER A 352 -49.50 -23.05 -17.75
N ASP A 353 -49.09 -23.84 -18.75
CA ASP A 353 -49.56 -23.76 -20.16
C ASP A 353 -49.41 -22.36 -20.79
N GLU A 354 -48.67 -21.48 -20.10
CA GLU A 354 -48.24 -20.16 -20.55
C GLU A 354 -46.73 -20.18 -20.81
N LYS A 355 -46.30 -19.43 -21.82
CA LYS A 355 -44.91 -19.35 -22.29
C LYS A 355 -44.06 -18.50 -21.33
N MET A 356 -43.88 -18.97 -20.11
CA MET A 356 -43.08 -18.36 -19.05
C MET A 356 -41.65 -18.89 -19.07
N ALA A 357 -41.01 -18.91 -20.24
CA ALA A 357 -39.59 -19.24 -20.36
C ALA A 357 -38.73 -18.09 -19.81
N LEU A 358 -37.55 -18.41 -19.29
CA LEU A 358 -36.62 -17.39 -18.79
C LEU A 358 -36.31 -16.40 -19.93
N PRO A 359 -36.52 -15.07 -19.75
CA PRO A 359 -36.28 -14.10 -20.80
C PRO A 359 -34.86 -14.19 -21.35
N HIS A 360 -34.75 -14.08 -22.67
CA HIS A 360 -33.48 -14.21 -23.38
C HIS A 360 -32.44 -13.18 -22.89
N GLU A 361 -32.90 -11.98 -22.52
CA GLU A 361 -32.08 -10.91 -21.96
C GLU A 361 -31.41 -11.33 -20.64
N VAL A 362 -32.10 -12.12 -19.81
CA VAL A 362 -31.53 -12.62 -18.54
C VAL A 362 -30.48 -13.68 -18.83
N ARG A 363 -30.73 -14.58 -19.79
CA ARG A 363 -29.75 -15.60 -20.21
C ARG A 363 -28.48 -14.95 -20.77
N GLN A 364 -28.65 -13.98 -21.66
CA GLN A 364 -27.55 -13.20 -22.21
C GLN A 364 -26.79 -12.43 -21.13
N TRP A 365 -27.51 -11.78 -20.21
CA TRP A 365 -26.91 -11.04 -19.11
C TRP A 365 -26.06 -11.95 -18.21
N ALA A 366 -26.56 -13.15 -17.87
CA ALA A 366 -25.85 -14.10 -17.03
C ALA A 366 -24.55 -14.61 -17.66
N VAL A 367 -24.61 -15.06 -18.92
CA VAL A 367 -23.43 -15.51 -19.67
C VAL A 367 -22.44 -14.36 -19.85
N SER A 368 -22.95 -13.15 -20.12
CA SER A 368 -22.09 -11.96 -20.19
C SER A 368 -21.36 -11.70 -18.87
N LYS A 369 -22.03 -11.90 -17.73
CA LYS A 369 -21.41 -11.70 -16.42
C LYS A 369 -20.35 -12.76 -16.12
N ILE A 370 -20.58 -14.01 -16.50
CA ILE A 370 -19.58 -15.08 -16.36
C ILE A 370 -18.33 -14.74 -17.19
N LEU A 371 -18.50 -14.25 -18.42
CA LEU A 371 -17.37 -13.82 -19.27
C LEU A 371 -16.64 -12.59 -18.72
N ASP A 372 -17.37 -11.60 -18.17
CA ASP A 372 -16.76 -10.44 -17.48
C ASP A 372 -15.92 -10.88 -16.26
N CYS A 373 -16.35 -11.92 -15.54
CA CYS A 373 -15.61 -12.46 -14.39
C CYS A 373 -14.37 -13.23 -14.85
N ALA A 374 -14.49 -14.03 -15.91
CA ALA A 374 -13.37 -14.73 -16.51
C ALA A 374 -12.26 -13.79 -16.97
N ASP A 375 -12.61 -12.67 -17.59
CA ASP A 375 -11.66 -11.61 -17.95
C ASP A 375 -10.96 -11.04 -16.72
N ARG A 376 -11.74 -10.62 -15.73
CA ARG A 376 -11.23 -10.02 -14.49
C ARG A 376 -10.31 -10.94 -13.70
N TRP A 377 -10.58 -12.24 -13.72
CA TRP A 377 -9.81 -13.26 -13.00
C TRP A 377 -8.73 -13.90 -13.90
N GLU A 378 -8.52 -13.36 -15.11
CA GLU A 378 -7.50 -13.81 -16.07
C GLU A 378 -7.59 -15.31 -16.40
N ILE A 379 -8.81 -15.86 -16.44
CA ILE A 379 -9.06 -17.27 -16.76
C ILE A 379 -9.02 -17.46 -18.27
N ARG A 380 -8.30 -18.50 -18.73
CA ARG A 380 -8.13 -18.79 -20.15
C ARG A 380 -9.48 -19.06 -20.82
N PHE A 381 -9.70 -18.46 -21.98
CA PHE A 381 -10.91 -18.61 -22.77
C PHE A 381 -11.31 -20.07 -23.00
N THR A 382 -10.35 -20.94 -23.38
CA THR A 382 -10.60 -22.35 -23.66
C THR A 382 -11.22 -23.08 -22.45
N ASP A 383 -10.72 -22.80 -21.23
CA ASP A 383 -11.23 -23.42 -20.01
C ASP A 383 -12.66 -22.92 -19.71
N VAL A 384 -12.90 -21.62 -19.90
CA VAL A 384 -14.22 -20.99 -19.71
C VAL A 384 -15.22 -21.50 -20.74
N PHE A 385 -14.80 -21.66 -22.00
CA PHE A 385 -15.64 -22.10 -23.10
C PHE A 385 -16.03 -23.58 -22.95
N GLN A 386 -15.09 -24.45 -22.57
CA GLN A 386 -15.38 -25.84 -22.25
C GLN A 386 -16.36 -25.95 -21.08
N LEU A 387 -16.12 -25.17 -20.01
CA LEU A 387 -16.98 -25.13 -18.85
C LEU A 387 -18.42 -24.71 -19.21
N LEU A 388 -18.57 -23.61 -19.95
CA LEU A 388 -19.87 -23.12 -20.40
C LEU A 388 -20.56 -24.12 -21.32
N THR A 389 -19.82 -24.77 -22.23
CA THR A 389 -20.37 -25.77 -23.14
C THR A 389 -20.87 -27.00 -22.38
N ASN A 390 -20.12 -27.44 -21.36
CA ASN A 390 -20.49 -28.60 -20.53
C ASN A 390 -21.69 -28.33 -19.62
N GLN A 391 -21.77 -27.13 -19.04
CA GLN A 391 -22.79 -26.82 -18.03
C GLN A 391 -24.09 -26.22 -18.62
N LEU A 392 -24.01 -25.39 -19.66
CA LEU A 392 -25.18 -24.74 -20.27
C LEU A 392 -25.69 -25.50 -21.51
N GLY A 393 -24.84 -26.28 -22.18
CA GLY A 393 -25.16 -26.93 -23.46
C GLY A 393 -25.01 -26.00 -24.67
N ARG A 394 -24.80 -26.60 -25.85
CA ARG A 394 -24.48 -25.87 -27.10
C ARG A 394 -25.60 -24.92 -27.53
N ASP A 395 -26.86 -25.33 -27.41
CA ASP A 395 -28.01 -24.55 -27.87
C ASP A 395 -28.26 -23.31 -27.01
N LEU A 396 -28.20 -23.46 -25.68
CA LEU A 396 -28.37 -22.35 -24.74
C LEU A 396 -27.22 -21.35 -24.85
N LEU A 397 -25.99 -21.85 -25.01
CA LEU A 397 -24.81 -21.02 -25.17
C LEU A 397 -24.85 -20.23 -26.49
N LYS A 398 -25.30 -20.87 -27.58
CA LYS A 398 -25.46 -20.23 -28.89
C LYS A 398 -26.42 -19.03 -28.85
N GLU A 399 -27.53 -19.16 -28.13
CA GLU A 399 -28.48 -18.06 -27.97
C GLU A 399 -27.98 -16.98 -26.99
N SER A 400 -27.25 -17.38 -25.94
CA SER A 400 -26.93 -16.48 -24.83
C SER A 400 -25.61 -15.72 -25.01
N ILE A 401 -24.73 -16.16 -25.92
CA ILE A 401 -23.40 -15.56 -26.09
C ILE A 401 -23.44 -14.30 -26.96
N ARG A 402 -22.79 -13.23 -26.50
CA ARG A 402 -22.61 -12.00 -27.29
C ARG A 402 -21.24 -12.01 -27.96
N ILE A 403 -21.21 -12.28 -29.27
CA ILE A 403 -19.96 -12.35 -30.06
C ILE A 403 -19.12 -11.09 -29.93
N LYS A 404 -19.75 -9.90 -29.88
CA LYS A 404 -19.04 -8.62 -29.67
C LYS A 404 -18.26 -8.61 -28.36
N GLN A 405 -18.87 -9.08 -27.27
CA GLN A 405 -18.23 -9.13 -25.96
C GLN A 405 -17.05 -10.10 -25.94
N VAL A 406 -17.21 -11.30 -26.51
CA VAL A 406 -16.10 -12.27 -26.59
C VAL A 406 -14.95 -11.73 -27.43
N ARG A 407 -15.24 -11.06 -28.54
CA ARG A 407 -14.21 -10.41 -29.36
C ARG A 407 -13.43 -9.35 -28.58
N ASP A 408 -14.15 -8.53 -27.83
CA ASP A 408 -13.56 -7.39 -27.13
C ASP A 408 -12.76 -7.84 -25.88
N ILE A 409 -13.13 -8.97 -25.28
CA ILE A 409 -12.45 -9.56 -24.10
C ILE A 409 -11.31 -10.51 -24.50
N PHE A 410 -11.59 -11.52 -25.34
CA PHE A 410 -10.69 -12.63 -25.63
C PHE A 410 -10.07 -12.59 -27.04
N GLY A 411 -10.43 -11.59 -27.85
CA GLY A 411 -9.87 -11.38 -29.19
C GLY A 411 -10.52 -12.22 -30.31
N ILE A 412 -10.03 -12.05 -31.53
CA ILE A 412 -10.63 -12.63 -32.75
C ILE A 412 -10.55 -14.18 -32.77
N ARG A 413 -9.51 -14.77 -32.19
CA ARG A 413 -9.30 -16.24 -32.18
C ARG A 413 -10.36 -16.97 -31.36
N ALA A 414 -10.77 -16.40 -30.23
CA ALA A 414 -11.85 -16.94 -29.41
C ALA A 414 -13.21 -16.90 -30.13
N VAL A 415 -13.41 -15.88 -30.97
CA VAL A 415 -14.60 -15.78 -31.83
C VAL A 415 -14.61 -16.86 -32.91
N ASP A 416 -13.46 -17.15 -33.51
CA ASP A 416 -13.34 -18.20 -34.52
C ASP A 416 -13.60 -19.59 -33.91
N GLU A 417 -13.08 -19.85 -32.70
CA GLU A 417 -13.33 -21.08 -31.94
C GLU A 417 -14.84 -21.25 -31.62
N ILE A 418 -15.52 -20.18 -31.20
CA ILE A 418 -16.97 -20.18 -30.99
C ILE A 418 -17.74 -20.45 -32.29
N ARG A 419 -17.35 -19.80 -33.39
CA ARG A 419 -18.02 -19.97 -34.69
C ARG A 419 -17.89 -21.40 -35.20
N GLN A 420 -16.72 -22.00 -35.02
CA GLN A 420 -16.43 -23.38 -35.40
C GLN A 420 -17.18 -24.40 -34.54
N GLU A 421 -17.22 -24.22 -33.21
CA GLU A 421 -17.82 -25.18 -32.27
C GLU A 421 -19.36 -25.04 -32.11
N LEU A 422 -19.90 -23.82 -32.19
CA LEU A 422 -21.35 -23.57 -32.05
C LEU A 422 -22.08 -23.42 -33.39
N ASN A 423 -21.37 -23.59 -34.51
CA ASN A 423 -21.89 -23.49 -35.88
C ASN A 423 -22.72 -22.21 -36.07
N ILE A 424 -22.13 -21.07 -35.70
CA ILE A 424 -22.74 -19.74 -35.79
C ILE A 424 -22.15 -19.05 -37.02
N SER A 425 -22.99 -18.78 -38.02
CA SER A 425 -22.57 -18.17 -39.29
C SER A 425 -22.14 -16.71 -39.15
#